data_AF-A0A7C5K2V5-F1
#
_entry.id   AF-A0A7C5K2V5-F1
#
_cell.length_a   1.000
_cell.length_b   1.000
_cell.length_c   1.000
_cell.angle_alpha   90.00
_cell.angle_beta   90.00
_cell.angle_gamma   90.00
#
_symmetry.space_group_name_H-M   'P 1'
#
loop_
_entity.id
_entity.type
_entity.pdbx_description
1 polymer ?
#
loop_
_entity_poly.entity_id
_entity_poly.type
_entity_poly.pdbx_seq_one_letter_code
_entity_poly.pdbx_strand_id
1 'polypeptide(L)' 'MTKDDILRRGRLGLQNEQVTAFTSSLEADRWIFDSDLMVDRAHVVMLARQQIIEEDDATKILLG' A
#
# COMPACT_ATOMS: atom_id res chain seq x y z
N MET A 1 16.10 15.04 8.39
CA MET A 1 14.83 14.69 7.72
C MET A 1 15.17 14.37 6.28
N THR A 2 15.51 13.12 5.98
CA THR A 2 15.69 12.67 4.60
C THR A 2 14.31 12.52 3.96
N LYS A 3 14.24 12.68 2.65
CA LYS A 3 13.02 12.78 1.85
C LYS A 3 12.26 11.45 1.72
N ASP A 4 12.66 10.41 2.48
CA ASP A 4 12.69 9.05 1.96
C ASP A 4 11.75 8.03 2.61
N ASP A 5 11.09 8.32 3.74
CA ASP A 5 10.10 7.37 4.30
C ASP A 5 8.65 7.80 4.00
N ILE A 6 8.27 7.66 2.73
CA ILE A 6 6.89 7.90 2.27
C ILE A 6 5.89 6.88 2.85
N LEU A 7 6.39 5.71 3.27
CA LEU A 7 5.61 4.56 3.72
C LEU A 7 5.16 4.71 5.19
N ARG A 8 5.95 5.39 6.04
CA ARG A 8 5.66 5.57 7.47
C ARG A 8 5.40 7.02 7.88
N ARG A 9 4.66 7.78 7.07
CA ARG A 9 4.25 9.17 7.35
C ARG A 9 3.12 9.31 8.39
N GLY A 10 3.19 8.52 9.46
CA GLY A 10 2.22 8.56 10.56
C GLY A 10 2.32 9.84 11.39
N ARG A 11 1.38 10.01 12.34
CA ARG A 11 1.30 11.19 13.23
C ARG A 11 2.48 11.35 14.19
N LEU A 12 3.35 10.34 14.31
CA LEU A 12 4.39 10.27 15.33
C LEU A 12 5.77 10.81 14.90
N GLY A 13 5.86 11.53 13.78
CA GLY A 13 7.10 12.17 13.32
C GLY A 13 8.20 11.15 12.94
N LEU A 14 9.44 11.63 12.79
CA LEU A 14 10.59 10.78 12.46
C LEU A 14 10.89 9.82 13.62
N GLN A 15 10.70 8.53 13.36
CA GLN A 15 11.06 7.44 14.27
C GLN A 15 12.56 7.17 14.15
N ASN A 16 13.21 6.77 15.25
CA ASN A 16 14.56 6.22 15.15
C ASN A 16 14.52 4.81 14.53
N GLU A 17 15.68 4.31 14.10
CA GLU A 17 15.79 3.02 13.41
C GLU A 17 15.30 1.85 14.29
N GLN A 18 15.57 1.89 15.60
CA GLN A 18 15.16 0.82 16.52
C GLN A 18 13.64 0.72 16.63
N VAL A 19 12.94 1.86 16.75
CA VAL A 19 11.47 1.85 16.78
C VAL A 19 10.90 1.44 15.43
N THR A 20 11.54 1.86 14.34
CA THR A 20 11.15 1.47 12.98
C THR A 20 11.25 -0.05 12.77
N ALA A 21 12.37 -0.65 13.19
CA ALA A 21 12.57 -2.10 13.11
C ALA A 21 11.58 -2.85 14.02
N PHE A 22 11.38 -2.37 15.26
CA PHE A 22 10.49 -2.99 16.23
C PHE A 22 9.01 -2.97 15.79
N THR A 23 8.57 -1.92 15.11
CA THR A 23 7.17 -1.74 14.68
C THR A 23 6.90 -2.24 13.27
N SER A 24 7.91 -2.74 12.57
CA SER A 24 7.78 -3.21 11.19
C SER A 24 7.16 -4.61 11.13
N SER A 25 6.07 -4.76 10.37
CA SER A 25 5.44 -6.05 10.05
C SER A 25 5.96 -6.68 8.74
N LEU A 26 6.79 -6.00 7.97
CA LEU A 26 7.20 -6.40 6.61
C LEU A 26 7.66 -7.87 6.46
N GLU A 27 8.36 -8.42 7.45
CA GLU A 27 8.80 -9.82 7.39
C GLU A 27 7.62 -10.79 7.52
N ALA A 28 6.68 -10.50 8.42
CA ALA A 28 5.46 -11.28 8.61
C ALA A 28 4.48 -11.10 7.44
N ASP A 29 4.40 -9.91 6.86
CA ASP A 29 3.47 -9.60 5.77
C ASP A 29 3.78 -10.39 4.47
N ARG A 30 5.00 -10.94 4.35
CA ARG A 30 5.36 -11.85 3.24
C ARG A 30 4.39 -13.01 3.08
N TRP A 31 3.83 -13.51 4.19
CA TRP A 31 2.89 -14.63 4.17
C TRP A 31 1.54 -14.29 3.54
N ILE A 32 1.17 -13.01 3.52
CA ILE A 32 -0.12 -12.55 2.99
C ILE A 32 0.01 -11.76 1.69
N PHE A 33 1.23 -11.51 1.21
CA PHE A 33 1.51 -10.66 0.06
C PHE A 33 0.68 -11.00 -1.19
N ASP A 34 0.61 -12.27 -1.57
CA ASP A 34 -0.15 -12.68 -2.76
C ASP A 34 -1.66 -12.43 -2.59
N SER A 35 -2.17 -12.66 -1.38
CA SER A 35 -3.59 -12.40 -1.06
C SER A 35 -3.89 -10.91 -1.07
N ASP A 36 -2.99 -10.09 -0.53
CA ASP A 36 -3.09 -8.63 -0.50
C ASP A 36 -3.18 -8.07 -1.93
N LEU A 37 -2.30 -8.54 -2.82
CA LEU A 37 -2.32 -8.15 -4.24
C LEU A 37 -3.62 -8.57 -4.95
N MET A 38 -4.17 -9.74 -4.61
CA MET A 38 -5.47 -10.17 -5.16
C MET A 38 -6.62 -9.27 -4.68
N VAL A 39 -6.59 -8.88 -3.40
CA VAL A 39 -7.59 -7.99 -2.81
C VAL A 39 -7.51 -6.60 -3.43
N ASP A 40 -6.30 -6.06 -3.64
CA ASP A 40 -6.10 -4.78 -4.30
C ASP A 40 -6.66 -4.76 -5.73
N ARG A 41 -6.39 -5.82 -6.51
CA ARG A 41 -6.98 -5.94 -7.87
C ARG A 41 -8.50 -5.96 -7.82
N ALA A 42 -9.09 -6.73 -6.90
CA ALA A 42 -10.53 -6.76 -6.71
C ALA A 42 -11.08 -5.38 -6.28
N HIS A 43 -10.33 -4.66 -5.45
CA HIS A 43 -10.67 -3.32 -4.99
C HIS A 43 -10.69 -2.33 -6.17
N VAL A 44 -9.68 -2.35 -7.04
CA VAL A 44 -9.62 -1.49 -8.23
C VAL A 44 -10.81 -1.74 -9.17
N VAL A 45 -11.14 -3.02 -9.42
CA VAL A 45 -12.33 -3.37 -10.21
C VAL A 45 -13.62 -2.87 -9.55
N MET A 46 -13.71 -2.96 -8.22
CA MET A 46 -14.85 -2.44 -7.47
C MET A 46 -14.95 -0.92 -7.59
N LEU A 47 -13.85 -0.17 -7.46
CA LEU A 47 -13.82 1.28 -7.60
C LEU A 47 -14.33 1.74 -8.97
N ALA A 48 -13.92 1.06 -10.04
CA ALA A 48 -14.40 1.33 -11.40
C ALA A 48 -15.91 1.08 -11.52
N ARG A 49 -16.40 -0.06 -11.02
CA ARG A 49 -17.83 -0.41 -11.02
C ARG A 49 -18.71 0.57 -10.23
N GLN A 50 -18.17 1.15 -9.16
CA GLN A 50 -18.85 2.18 -8.36
C GLN A 50 -18.68 3.59 -8.93
N GLN A 51 -18.01 3.73 -10.08
CA GLN A 51 -17.75 5.01 -10.76
C GLN A 51 -16.98 6.00 -9.86
N ILE A 52 -16.11 5.48 -8.98
CA ILE A 52 -15.21 6.30 -8.15
C ILE A 52 -13.95 6.65 -8.95
N ILE A 53 -13.53 5.77 -9.87
CA ILE A 53 -12.46 5.98 -10.83
C ILE A 53 -12.94 5.62 -12.24
N GLU A 54 -12.31 6.22 -13.26
CA GLU A 54 -12.57 5.90 -14.66
C GLU A 54 -11.98 4.52 -15.04
N GLU A 55 -12.60 3.84 -16.00
CA GLU A 55 -12.13 2.54 -16.51
C GLU A 55 -10.70 2.61 -17.08
N ASP A 56 -10.33 3.74 -17.69
CA ASP A 56 -8.98 3.99 -18.20
C ASP A 56 -7.94 4.02 -17.08
N ASP A 57 -8.28 4.60 -15.93
CA ASP A 57 -7.38 4.66 -14.77
C ASP A 57 -7.31 3.32 -14.05
N ALA A 58 -8.45 2.61 -13.92
CA ALA A 58 -8.47 1.24 -13.43
C ALA A 58 -7.58 0.31 -14.28
N THR A 59 -7.64 0.46 -15.60
CA THR A 59 -6.80 -0.30 -16.54
C THR A 59 -5.31 -0.03 -16.33
N LYS A 60 -4.91 1.24 -16.20
CA LYS A 60 -3.51 1.61 -15.92
C LYS A 60 -3.02 0.99 -14.61
N ILE A 61 -3.84 1.05 -13.55
CA ILE A 61 -3.47 0.48 -12.23
C ILE A 61 -3.32 -1.04 -12.31
N LEU A 62 -4.23 -1.74 -12.99
CA LEU A 62 -4.22 -3.21 -13.06
C LEU A 62 -3.08 -3.77 -13.93
N LEU A 63 -2.66 -3.02 -14.95
CA LEU A 63 -1.57 -3.42 -15.85
C LEU A 63 -0.18 -3.10 -15.30
N GLY A 64 -0.08 -2.12 -14.38
CA GLY A 64 1.17 -1.72 -13.74
C GLY A 64 2.05 -0.87 -14.65
#